data_AF-A0A1V5KPD6-F1
#
_entry.id   AF-A0A1V5KPD6-F1
#
_cell.length_a   1.000
_cell.length_b   1.000
_cell.length_c   1.000
_cell.angle_alpha   90.00
_cell.angle_beta   90.00
_cell.angle_gamma   90.00
#
_symmetry.space_group_name_H-M   'P 1'
#
loop_
_entity.id
_entity.type
_entity.pdbx_description
1 polymer ?
#
loop_
_entity_poly.entity_id
_entity_poly.type
_entity_poly.pdbx_seq_one_letter_code
_entity_poly.pdbx_strand_id
1 'polypeptide(L)'
;MAGASAGLAVLTVPTTLVLVVMTIFWFLRRQAPWRRIMIYSITVAVVLAPWLYRNATTLGLINVCSTGGYNFWLGNNPNSQIDLPCSVAPPAALREKLHGAVSEHQVDRIYLFEALGYINEDPTAFAGRTVNKALFFWRLDPSPVTKAYVRQDALIAWVGTLSFAGLMALAILGALLLPASAKPLRSLWVVYCLAFTMVYAITIVKVRFRLPLDHLILAFSAYGVVRIRQWVCELRFVHRHIGCEGEPYFKLETDADWLQGFIEREKLV
;
A
#
# COMPACT_ATOMS: atom_id res chain seq x y z
N MET A 1 18.82 -8.28 -1.04
CA MET A 1 17.76 -8.20 -0.02
C MET A 1 16.46 -7.61 -0.55
N ALA A 2 16.45 -6.39 -1.13
CA ALA A 2 15.21 -5.72 -1.57
C ALA A 2 14.26 -6.57 -2.45
N GLY A 3 14.78 -7.30 -3.44
CA GLY A 3 13.93 -8.14 -4.29
C GLY A 3 13.38 -9.38 -3.57
N ALA A 4 14.16 -10.01 -2.68
CA ALA A 4 13.66 -11.09 -1.85
C ALA A 4 12.54 -10.62 -0.89
N SER A 5 12.72 -9.46 -0.25
CA SER A 5 11.69 -8.85 0.60
C SER A 5 10.42 -8.51 -0.19
N ALA A 6 10.57 -8.01 -1.42
CA ALA A 6 9.43 -7.74 -2.29
C ALA A 6 8.72 -9.03 -2.74
N GLY A 7 9.46 -10.09 -3.05
CA GLY A 7 8.89 -11.41 -3.34
C GLY A 7 8.10 -11.96 -2.15
N LEU A 8 8.64 -11.87 -0.93
CA LEU A 8 7.94 -12.27 0.29
C LEU A 8 6.68 -11.43 0.53
N ALA A 9 6.75 -10.11 0.31
CA ALA A 9 5.58 -9.24 0.41
C ALA A 9 4.47 -9.66 -0.56
N VAL A 10 4.82 -10.09 -1.78
CA VAL A 10 3.86 -10.60 -2.78
C VAL A 10 3.21 -11.91 -2.33
N LEU A 11 3.97 -12.81 -1.70
CA LEU A 11 3.43 -14.05 -1.16
C LEU A 11 2.50 -13.82 0.04
N THR A 12 2.77 -12.78 0.85
CA THR A 12 1.90 -12.41 1.99
C THR A 12 0.65 -11.67 1.53
N VAL A 13 0.82 -10.73 0.60
CA VAL A 13 -0.24 -9.86 0.10
C VAL A 13 -0.08 -9.73 -1.42
N PRO A 14 -0.87 -10.46 -2.23
CA PRO A 14 -0.71 -10.52 -3.68
C PRO A 14 -0.75 -9.15 -4.38
N THR A 15 -1.50 -8.19 -3.85
CA THR A 15 -1.61 -6.83 -4.41
C THR A 15 -0.29 -6.06 -4.36
N THR A 16 0.66 -6.43 -3.49
CA THR A 16 2.01 -5.83 -3.48
C THR A 16 2.81 -6.13 -4.75
N LEU A 17 2.33 -7.04 -5.62
CA LEU A 17 2.92 -7.26 -6.94
C LEU A 17 2.97 -5.95 -7.75
N VAL A 18 2.00 -5.05 -7.55
CA VAL A 18 2.03 -3.73 -8.17
C VAL A 18 3.26 -2.92 -7.74
N LEU A 19 3.73 -3.07 -6.50
CA LEU A 19 4.95 -2.38 -6.03
C LEU A 19 6.18 -2.94 -6.72
N VAL A 20 6.24 -4.25 -6.99
CA VAL A 20 7.35 -4.85 -7.74
C VAL A 20 7.46 -4.21 -9.12
N VAL A 21 6.35 -4.18 -9.85
CA VAL A 21 6.28 -3.59 -11.19
C VAL A 21 6.65 -2.10 -11.14
N MET A 22 6.10 -1.37 -10.18
CA MET A 22 6.34 0.07 -10.04
C MET A 22 7.76 0.38 -9.56
N THR A 23 8.41 -0.51 -8.80
CA THR A 23 9.83 -0.39 -8.43
C THR A 23 10.72 -0.56 -9.65
N ILE A 24 10.40 -1.52 -10.53
CA ILE A 24 11.12 -1.71 -11.79
C ILE A 24 10.97 -0.47 -12.67
N PHE A 25 9.73 0.01 -12.85
CA PHE A 25 9.48 1.24 -13.60
C PHE A 25 10.22 2.45 -13.01
N TRP A 26 10.24 2.56 -11.68
CA TRP A 26 10.98 3.59 -10.98
C TRP A 26 12.50 3.50 -11.21
N PHE A 27 13.08 2.30 -11.16
CA PHE A 27 14.50 2.08 -11.49
C PHE A 27 14.80 2.47 -12.95
N LEU A 28 13.94 2.10 -13.89
CA LEU A 28 14.08 2.46 -15.30
C LEU A 28 14.03 3.98 -15.49
N ARG A 29 13.05 4.65 -14.86
CA ARG A 29 12.89 6.12 -14.95
C ARG A 29 14.07 6.88 -14.34
N ARG A 30 14.74 6.27 -13.37
CA ARG A 30 15.95 6.76 -12.70
C ARG A 30 17.25 6.37 -13.41
N GLN A 31 17.17 5.64 -14.52
CA GLN A 31 18.33 5.10 -15.23
C GLN A 31 19.27 4.31 -14.31
N ALA A 32 18.69 3.54 -13.38
CA ALA A 32 19.47 2.66 -12.51
C ALA A 32 20.24 1.63 -13.37
N PRO A 33 21.45 1.21 -12.95
CA PRO A 33 22.22 0.24 -13.71
C PRO A 33 21.44 -1.06 -13.88
N TRP A 34 21.44 -1.61 -15.10
CA TRP A 34 20.67 -2.80 -15.47
C TRP A 34 20.90 -3.98 -14.52
N ARG A 35 22.12 -4.13 -13.99
CA ARG A 35 22.49 -5.16 -13.02
C ARG A 35 21.63 -5.09 -11.75
N ARG A 36 21.30 -3.88 -11.26
CA ARG A 36 20.42 -3.72 -10.08
C ARG A 36 18.99 -4.17 -10.37
N ILE A 37 18.47 -3.83 -11.56
CA ILE A 37 17.13 -4.24 -11.99
C ILE A 37 17.09 -5.76 -12.13
N MET A 38 18.10 -6.37 -12.78
CA MET A 38 18.18 -7.82 -12.93
C MET A 38 18.29 -8.55 -11.59
N ILE A 39 19.17 -8.10 -10.67
CA ILE A 39 19.27 -8.71 -9.34
C ILE A 39 17.94 -8.60 -8.59
N TYR A 40 17.28 -7.44 -8.64
CA TYR A 40 15.96 -7.26 -8.02
C TYR A 40 14.93 -8.21 -8.62
N SER A 41 14.77 -8.25 -9.95
CA SER A 41 13.80 -9.10 -10.63
C SER A 41 14.07 -10.59 -10.45
N ILE A 42 15.32 -11.03 -10.53
CA ILE A 42 15.71 -12.44 -10.32
C ILE A 42 15.40 -12.86 -8.88
N THR A 43 15.75 -12.03 -7.89
CA THR A 43 15.48 -12.38 -6.49
C THR A 43 13.98 -12.41 -6.17
N VAL A 44 13.17 -11.53 -6.78
CA VAL A 44 11.69 -11.66 -6.71
C VAL A 44 11.24 -12.98 -7.34
N ALA A 45 11.70 -13.28 -8.56
CA ALA A 45 11.29 -14.49 -9.29
C ALA A 45 11.66 -15.77 -8.54
N VAL A 46 12.86 -15.85 -7.96
CA VAL A 46 13.32 -16.98 -7.16
C VAL A 46 12.43 -17.19 -5.94
N VAL A 47 12.00 -16.13 -5.26
CA VAL A 47 11.09 -16.22 -4.10
C VAL A 47 9.68 -16.65 -4.53
N LEU A 48 9.19 -16.17 -5.66
CA LEU A 48 7.85 -16.52 -6.17
C LEU A 48 7.78 -17.92 -6.79
N ALA A 49 8.89 -18.42 -7.33
CA ALA A 49 8.92 -19.65 -8.13
C ALA A 49 8.30 -20.88 -7.44
N PRO A 50 8.56 -21.18 -6.15
CA PRO A 50 7.96 -22.34 -5.50
C PRO A 50 6.43 -22.27 -5.45
N TRP A 51 5.87 -21.09 -5.17
CA TRP A 51 4.43 -20.88 -5.12
C TRP A 51 3.79 -20.95 -6.51
N LEU A 52 4.42 -20.31 -7.50
CA LEU A 52 3.96 -20.36 -8.89
C LEU A 52 4.01 -21.78 -9.45
N TYR A 53 5.05 -22.55 -9.12
CA TYR A 53 5.17 -23.96 -9.51
C TYR A 53 4.09 -24.83 -8.86
N ARG A 54 3.82 -24.62 -7.56
CA ARG A 54 2.70 -25.29 -6.87
C ARG A 54 1.38 -24.97 -7.56
N ASN A 55 1.11 -23.70 -7.88
CA ASN A 55 -0.15 -23.33 -8.53
C ASN A 55 -0.25 -23.86 -9.96
N ALA A 56 0.86 -23.92 -10.69
CA ALA A 56 0.89 -24.49 -12.03
C ALA A 56 0.54 -25.99 -12.01
N THR A 57 1.06 -26.74 -11.05
CA THR A 57 0.84 -28.19 -10.93
C THR A 57 -0.48 -28.57 -10.29
N THR A 58 -0.99 -27.76 -9.33
CA THR A 58 -2.21 -28.07 -8.58
C THR A 58 -3.46 -27.40 -9.15
N LEU A 59 -3.35 -26.17 -9.66
CA LEU A 59 -4.46 -25.38 -10.20
C LEU A 59 -4.40 -25.26 -11.74
N GLY A 60 -3.31 -25.73 -12.37
CA GLY A 60 -3.10 -25.61 -13.81
C GLY A 60 -2.70 -24.20 -14.26
N LEU A 61 -2.31 -23.31 -13.34
CA LEU A 61 -2.11 -21.87 -13.62
C LEU A 61 -0.87 -21.29 -12.95
N ILE A 62 -0.20 -20.40 -13.67
CA ILE A 62 0.90 -19.60 -13.14
C ILE A 62 0.32 -18.29 -12.60
N ASN A 63 -0.20 -18.31 -11.38
CA ASN A 63 -0.79 -17.14 -10.71
C ASN A 63 -0.30 -17.00 -9.27
N VAL A 64 -0.32 -15.76 -8.76
CA VAL A 64 -0.03 -15.49 -7.34
C VAL A 64 -1.28 -15.72 -6.47
N CYS A 65 -2.46 -15.45 -7.02
CA CYS A 65 -3.74 -15.57 -6.34
C CYS A 65 -4.83 -16.05 -7.30
N SER A 66 -5.77 -16.85 -6.79
CA SER A 66 -6.89 -17.47 -7.50
C SER A 66 -8.25 -16.78 -7.26
N THR A 67 -8.28 -15.67 -6.50
CA THR A 67 -9.50 -14.93 -6.15
C THR A 67 -9.52 -13.49 -6.69
N GLY A 68 -8.69 -13.21 -7.68
CA GLY A 68 -8.54 -11.87 -8.25
C GLY A 68 -9.82 -11.37 -8.93
N GLY A 69 -10.43 -12.21 -9.77
CA GLY A 69 -11.72 -11.97 -10.41
C GLY A 69 -12.86 -11.80 -9.41
N TYR A 70 -12.92 -12.61 -8.36
CA TYR A 70 -13.91 -12.42 -7.28
C TYR A 70 -13.78 -11.04 -6.62
N ASN A 71 -12.57 -10.64 -6.23
CA ASN A 71 -12.33 -9.33 -5.61
C ASN A 71 -12.63 -8.17 -6.58
N PHE A 72 -12.34 -8.35 -7.87
CA PHE A 72 -12.68 -7.38 -8.90
C PHE A 72 -14.20 -7.25 -9.07
N TRP A 73 -14.94 -8.35 -9.12
CA TRP A 73 -16.41 -8.34 -9.18
C TRP A 73 -17.05 -7.74 -7.92
N LEU A 74 -16.52 -8.05 -6.73
CA LEU A 74 -17.07 -7.54 -5.48
C LEU A 74 -17.06 -5.99 -5.42
N GLY A 75 -16.04 -5.37 -6.03
CA GLY A 75 -15.96 -3.93 -6.18
C GLY A 75 -16.63 -3.36 -7.44
N ASN A 76 -17.08 -4.21 -8.37
CA ASN A 76 -17.64 -3.84 -9.68
C ASN A 76 -18.83 -4.74 -10.04
N ASN A 77 -19.92 -4.59 -9.31
CA ASN A 77 -21.22 -5.20 -9.63
C ASN A 77 -22.34 -4.19 -9.31
N PRO A 78 -23.56 -4.33 -9.83
CA PRO A 78 -24.63 -3.34 -9.63
C PRO A 78 -24.89 -2.97 -8.17
N ASN A 79 -24.76 -3.94 -7.26
CA ASN A 79 -25.00 -3.78 -5.82
C ASN A 79 -23.73 -3.48 -5.01
N SER A 80 -22.59 -3.20 -5.65
CA SER A 80 -21.35 -2.91 -4.95
C SER A 80 -21.46 -1.59 -4.17
N GLN A 81 -21.22 -1.67 -2.87
CA GLN A 81 -21.18 -0.53 -1.96
C GLN A 81 -19.91 -0.64 -1.12
N ILE A 82 -19.37 0.51 -0.75
CA ILE A 82 -18.11 0.58 0.00
C ILE A 82 -18.26 -0.01 1.40
N ASP A 83 -19.44 0.13 2.01
CA ASP A 83 -19.76 -0.34 3.36
C ASP A 83 -20.22 -1.80 3.42
N LEU A 84 -20.27 -2.52 2.31
CA LEU A 84 -20.61 -3.94 2.32
C LEU A 84 -19.45 -4.78 2.87
N PRO A 85 -19.71 -5.91 3.54
CA PRO A 85 -18.67 -6.84 3.97
C PRO A 85 -17.86 -7.36 2.79
N CYS A 86 -16.65 -7.88 3.05
CA CYS A 86 -15.77 -8.46 2.02
C CYS A 86 -16.30 -9.80 1.45
N SER A 87 -17.54 -10.17 1.78
CA SER A 87 -18.21 -11.37 1.31
C SER A 87 -19.69 -11.04 1.13
N VAL A 88 -20.13 -11.00 -0.12
CA VAL A 88 -21.53 -10.77 -0.49
C VAL A 88 -22.03 -12.00 -1.26
N ALA A 89 -23.23 -12.47 -0.94
CA ALA A 89 -23.84 -13.58 -1.64
C ALA A 89 -24.10 -13.19 -3.11
N PRO A 90 -23.63 -13.99 -4.09
CA PRO A 90 -23.89 -13.68 -5.49
C PRO A 90 -25.40 -13.75 -5.79
N PRO A 91 -25.89 -12.94 -6.75
CA PRO A 91 -27.25 -13.04 -7.28
C PRO A 91 -27.57 -14.47 -7.76
N ALA A 92 -28.84 -14.85 -7.76
CA ALA A 92 -29.27 -16.20 -8.13
C ALA A 92 -28.73 -16.65 -9.50
N ALA A 93 -28.81 -15.78 -10.51
CA ALA A 93 -28.31 -16.06 -11.86
C ALA A 93 -26.78 -16.32 -11.89
N LEU A 94 -26.00 -15.57 -11.11
CA LEU A 94 -24.56 -15.80 -11.01
C LEU A 94 -24.26 -17.08 -10.22
N ARG A 95 -25.04 -17.37 -9.18
CA ARG A 95 -24.91 -18.60 -8.39
C ARG A 95 -25.12 -19.84 -9.25
N GLU A 96 -26.09 -19.82 -10.16
CA GLU A 96 -26.33 -20.90 -11.12
C GLU A 96 -25.11 -21.12 -12.05
N LYS A 97 -24.53 -20.04 -12.60
CA LYS A 97 -23.28 -20.13 -13.40
C LYS A 97 -22.13 -20.75 -12.60
N LEU A 98 -22.04 -20.42 -11.30
CA LEU A 98 -21.00 -20.93 -10.40
C LEU A 98 -21.18 -22.41 -10.04
N HIS A 99 -22.42 -22.91 -9.95
CA HIS A 99 -22.68 -24.33 -9.67
C HIS A 99 -22.12 -25.26 -10.76
N GLY A 100 -22.02 -24.79 -12.00
CA GLY A 100 -21.41 -25.53 -13.10
C GLY A 100 -19.88 -25.46 -13.16
N ALA A 101 -19.23 -24.68 -12.29
CA ALA A 101 -17.79 -24.52 -12.32
C ALA A 101 -17.09 -25.73 -11.68
N VAL A 102 -16.17 -26.34 -12.43
CA VAL A 102 -15.44 -27.55 -12.02
C VAL A 102 -14.13 -27.20 -11.29
N SER A 103 -13.66 -25.96 -11.41
CA SER A 103 -12.40 -25.50 -10.80
C SER A 103 -12.49 -24.08 -10.24
N GLU A 104 -11.65 -23.79 -9.24
CA GLU A 104 -11.52 -22.45 -8.64
C GLU A 104 -11.19 -21.37 -9.68
N HIS A 105 -10.41 -21.72 -10.70
CA HIS A 105 -10.12 -20.82 -11.81
C HIS A 105 -11.35 -20.47 -12.64
N GLN A 106 -12.19 -21.46 -12.95
CA GLN A 106 -13.43 -21.20 -13.70
C GLN A 106 -14.33 -20.27 -12.90
N VAL A 107 -14.42 -20.49 -11.57
CA VAL A 107 -15.13 -19.58 -10.65
C VAL A 107 -14.59 -18.15 -10.76
N ASP A 108 -13.27 -17.97 -10.67
CA ASP A 108 -12.65 -16.64 -10.72
C ASP A 108 -12.88 -15.93 -12.07
N ARG A 109 -12.79 -16.69 -13.18
CA ARG A 109 -13.08 -16.16 -14.52
C ARG A 109 -14.54 -15.77 -14.70
N ILE A 110 -15.48 -16.57 -14.17
CA ILE A 110 -16.90 -16.23 -14.21
C ILE A 110 -17.14 -14.89 -13.51
N TYR A 111 -16.56 -14.69 -12.33
CA TYR A 111 -16.63 -13.40 -11.62
C TYR A 111 -16.01 -12.25 -12.43
N LEU A 112 -14.82 -12.46 -13.00
CA LEU A 112 -14.17 -11.44 -13.83
C LEU A 112 -15.04 -11.04 -15.02
N PHE A 113 -15.61 -12.00 -15.75
CA PHE A 113 -16.45 -11.70 -16.91
C PHE A 113 -17.77 -11.03 -16.53
N GLU A 114 -18.38 -11.42 -15.42
CA GLU A 114 -19.57 -10.75 -14.90
C GLU A 114 -19.27 -9.28 -14.55
N ALA A 115 -18.11 -9.02 -13.92
CA ALA A 115 -17.67 -7.66 -13.61
C ALA A 115 -17.42 -6.82 -14.87
N LEU A 116 -16.76 -7.41 -15.87
CA LEU A 116 -16.51 -6.74 -17.15
C LEU A 116 -17.82 -6.48 -17.92
N GLY A 117 -18.79 -7.40 -17.85
CA GLY A 117 -20.14 -7.20 -18.39
C GLY A 117 -20.80 -5.97 -17.78
N TYR A 118 -20.80 -5.86 -16.44
CA TYR A 118 -21.31 -4.70 -15.75
C TYR A 118 -20.60 -3.38 -16.13
N ILE A 119 -19.27 -3.39 -16.29
CA ILE A 119 -18.51 -2.20 -16.71
C ILE A 119 -18.88 -1.78 -18.14
N ASN A 120 -19.11 -2.75 -19.03
CA ASN A 120 -19.53 -2.47 -20.40
C ASN A 120 -20.96 -1.93 -20.47
N GLU A 121 -21.84 -2.37 -19.57
CA GLU A 121 -23.23 -1.87 -19.47
C GLU A 121 -23.29 -0.44 -18.93
N ASP A 122 -22.48 -0.11 -17.91
CA ASP A 122 -22.47 1.22 -17.29
C ASP A 122 -21.03 1.71 -16.95
N PRO A 123 -20.27 2.19 -17.95
CA PRO A 123 -18.91 2.67 -17.75
C PRO A 123 -18.85 3.94 -16.89
N THR A 124 -19.92 4.75 -16.89
CA THR A 124 -20.00 5.99 -16.10
C THR A 124 -20.12 5.67 -14.61
N ALA A 125 -20.98 4.71 -14.24
CA ALA A 125 -21.06 4.25 -12.85
C ALA A 125 -19.74 3.62 -12.40
N PHE A 126 -19.07 2.84 -13.26
CA PHE A 126 -17.73 2.32 -12.96
C PHE A 126 -16.71 3.43 -12.67
N ALA A 127 -16.65 4.46 -13.52
CA ALA A 127 -15.75 5.59 -13.33
C ALA A 127 -16.03 6.33 -12.02
N GLY A 128 -17.30 6.67 -11.75
CA GLY A 128 -17.71 7.32 -10.51
C GLY A 128 -17.38 6.49 -9.26
N ARG A 129 -17.61 5.17 -9.32
CA ARG A 129 -17.26 4.24 -8.23
C ARG A 129 -15.75 4.12 -8.04
N THR A 130 -14.98 4.11 -9.12
CA THR A 130 -13.51 4.06 -9.05
C THR A 130 -12.95 5.30 -8.36
N VAL A 131 -13.44 6.50 -8.70
CA VAL A 131 -13.05 7.75 -8.02
C VAL A 131 -13.46 7.71 -6.55
N ASN A 132 -14.70 7.30 -6.25
CA ASN A 132 -15.16 7.19 -4.86
C ASN A 132 -14.33 6.19 -4.05
N LYS A 133 -13.95 5.05 -4.64
CA LYS A 133 -13.06 4.07 -4.01
C LYS A 133 -11.65 4.65 -3.78
N ALA A 134 -11.12 5.42 -4.73
CA ALA A 134 -9.82 6.09 -4.59
C ALA A 134 -9.82 7.09 -3.42
N LEU A 135 -10.88 7.90 -3.28
CA LEU A 135 -11.05 8.83 -2.15
C LEU A 135 -11.22 8.07 -0.83
N PHE A 136 -12.03 7.02 -0.82
CA PHE A 136 -12.27 6.21 0.37
C PHE A 136 -11.03 5.46 0.84
N PHE A 137 -10.11 5.09 -0.04
CA PHE A 137 -8.85 4.45 0.34
C PHE A 137 -8.03 5.32 1.30
N TRP A 138 -8.15 6.64 1.19
CA TRP A 138 -7.49 7.62 2.05
C TRP A 138 -8.38 8.15 3.18
N ARG A 139 -9.52 7.50 3.43
CA ARG A 139 -10.41 7.81 4.57
C ARG A 139 -9.62 7.77 5.89
N LEU A 140 -9.91 8.75 6.75
CA LEU A 140 -9.15 9.00 7.98
C LEU A 140 -9.72 8.26 9.19
N ASP A 141 -11.02 7.98 9.22
CA ASP A 141 -11.64 7.26 10.32
C ASP A 141 -11.36 5.75 10.26
N PRO A 142 -11.16 5.12 11.43
CA PRO A 142 -10.91 3.69 11.54
C PRO A 142 -12.23 2.91 11.41
N SER A 143 -12.84 2.88 10.22
CA SER A 143 -14.07 2.10 10.03
C SER A 143 -13.75 0.59 9.91
N PRO A 144 -14.12 -0.27 10.90
CA PRO A 144 -14.05 -1.70 10.74
C PRO A 144 -15.41 -2.13 10.16
N VAL A 145 -15.47 -2.23 8.83
CA VAL A 145 -16.71 -2.52 8.11
C VAL A 145 -17.08 -4.01 8.21
N THR A 146 -17.48 -4.42 9.41
CA THR A 146 -18.48 -5.44 9.62
C THR A 146 -19.55 -4.78 10.47
N LYS A 147 -20.82 -4.80 10.03
CA LYS A 147 -21.93 -4.30 10.86
C LYS A 147 -22.03 -4.98 12.25
N ALA A 148 -21.23 -6.01 12.52
CA ALA A 148 -21.06 -6.62 13.83
C ALA A 148 -20.30 -5.73 14.84
N TYR A 149 -19.50 -4.75 14.39
CA TYR A 149 -18.80 -3.78 15.25
C TYR A 149 -19.56 -2.45 15.40
N VAL A 150 -20.89 -2.44 15.16
CA VAL A 150 -21.78 -1.26 14.98
C VAL A 150 -21.99 -0.37 16.22
N ARG A 151 -21.20 -0.53 17.27
CA ARG A 151 -21.11 0.47 18.33
C ARG A 151 -19.66 0.90 18.51
N GLN A 152 -19.16 1.65 17.54
CA GLN A 152 -18.07 2.57 17.87
C GLN A 152 -18.70 3.84 18.43
N ASP A 153 -18.39 4.11 19.70
CA ASP A 153 -18.67 5.40 20.31
C ASP A 153 -18.02 6.49 19.47
N ALA A 154 -18.69 7.64 19.32
CA ALA A 154 -18.18 8.77 18.52
C ALA A 154 -16.74 9.15 18.93
N LEU A 155 -16.37 8.91 20.18
CA LEU A 155 -15.02 9.07 20.70
C LEU A 155 -13.98 8.22 19.95
N ILE A 156 -14.25 6.94 19.67
CA ILE A 156 -13.31 6.06 18.96
C ILE A 156 -13.09 6.55 17.54
N ALA A 157 -14.16 6.97 16.85
CA ALA A 157 -14.08 7.52 15.52
C ALA A 157 -13.25 8.82 15.50
N TRP A 158 -13.48 9.73 16.45
CA TRP A 158 -12.72 10.99 16.56
C TRP A 158 -11.26 10.76 16.91
N VAL A 159 -10.97 9.94 17.93
CA VAL A 159 -9.59 9.62 18.34
C VAL A 159 -8.83 8.96 17.20
N GLY A 160 -9.45 8.00 16.51
CA GLY A 160 -8.81 7.35 15.36
C GLY A 160 -8.57 8.30 14.19
N THR A 161 -9.56 9.14 13.88
CA THR A 161 -9.45 10.16 12.81
C THR A 161 -8.32 11.14 13.11
N LEU A 162 -8.29 11.71 14.32
CA LEU A 162 -7.26 12.66 14.73
C LEU A 162 -5.87 12.01 14.76
N SER A 163 -5.77 10.79 15.28
CA SER A 163 -4.50 10.05 15.33
C SER A 163 -3.95 9.82 13.92
N PHE A 164 -4.78 9.31 13.01
CA PHE A 164 -4.33 9.03 11.65
C PHE A 164 -4.09 10.30 10.84
N ALA A 165 -4.93 11.33 10.99
CA ALA A 165 -4.73 12.63 10.35
C ALA A 165 -3.40 13.27 10.80
N GLY A 166 -3.08 13.21 12.10
CA GLY A 166 -1.81 13.67 12.64
C GLY A 166 -0.62 12.90 12.07
N LEU A 167 -0.69 11.56 12.04
CA LEU A 167 0.35 10.73 11.41
C LEU A 167 0.53 11.07 9.93
N MET A 168 -0.56 11.21 9.18
CA MET A 168 -0.52 11.58 7.76
C MET A 168 0.12 12.95 7.55
N ALA A 169 -0.26 13.95 8.35
CA ALA A 169 0.32 15.28 8.29
C ALA A 169 1.83 15.27 8.58
N LEU A 170 2.26 14.51 9.59
CA LEU A 170 3.67 14.31 9.92
C LEU A 170 4.42 13.56 8.81
N ALA A 171 3.78 12.59 8.16
CA ALA A 171 4.38 11.86 7.04
C ALA A 171 4.58 12.76 5.82
N ILE A 172 3.57 13.57 5.49
CA ILE A 172 3.67 14.56 4.41
C ILE A 172 4.77 15.57 4.73
N LEU A 173 4.79 16.13 5.95
CA LEU A 173 5.83 17.06 6.37
C LEU A 173 7.22 16.40 6.29
N GLY A 174 7.37 15.20 6.82
CA GLY A 174 8.61 14.43 6.76
C GLY A 174 9.08 14.20 5.32
N ALA A 175 8.17 13.84 4.42
CA ALA A 175 8.47 13.68 3.00
C ALA A 175 8.87 15.00 2.32
N LEU A 176 8.25 16.12 2.68
CA LEU A 176 8.58 17.44 2.15
C LEU A 176 9.94 17.94 2.65
N LEU A 177 10.30 17.65 3.90
CA LEU A 177 11.54 18.03 4.56
C LEU A 177 12.70 17.05 4.32
N LEU A 178 12.53 16.04 3.45
CA LEU A 178 13.64 15.18 3.04
C LEU A 178 14.69 16.01 2.28
N PRO A 179 15.99 15.75 2.52
CA PRO A 179 17.06 16.41 1.79
C PRO A 179 17.07 16.04 0.30
N ALA A 180 17.89 16.74 -0.48
CA ALA A 180 18.02 16.49 -1.91
C ALA A 180 18.51 15.07 -2.23
N SER A 181 19.46 14.54 -1.44
CA SER A 181 19.95 13.16 -1.55
C SER A 181 18.85 12.09 -1.40
N ALA A 182 17.83 12.36 -0.58
CA ALA A 182 16.71 11.45 -0.30
C ALA A 182 15.48 11.66 -1.19
N LYS A 183 15.53 12.57 -2.18
CA LYS A 183 14.50 12.70 -3.23
C LYS A 183 14.09 11.37 -3.90
N PRO A 184 14.99 10.39 -4.14
CA PRO A 184 14.60 9.07 -4.64
C PRO A 184 13.58 8.38 -3.74
N LEU A 185 13.79 8.39 -2.42
CA LEU A 185 12.89 7.76 -1.45
C LEU A 185 11.50 8.39 -1.48
N ARG A 186 11.43 9.73 -1.52
CA ARG A 186 10.15 10.45 -1.68
C ARG A 186 9.40 10.05 -2.95
N SER A 187 10.10 10.00 -4.08
CA SER A 187 9.47 9.62 -5.35
C SER A 187 8.96 8.18 -5.34
N LEU A 188 9.69 7.26 -4.72
CA LEU A 188 9.27 5.87 -4.58
C LEU A 188 8.02 5.75 -3.70
N TRP A 189 7.97 6.47 -2.58
CA TRP A 189 6.81 6.51 -1.70
C TRP A 189 5.55 7.02 -2.42
N VAL A 190 5.65 8.12 -3.15
CA VAL A 190 4.54 8.65 -3.96
C VAL A 190 4.06 7.63 -4.99
N VAL A 191 5.00 6.99 -5.70
CA VAL A 191 4.68 5.95 -6.69
C VAL A 191 3.94 4.78 -6.02
N TYR A 192 4.36 4.35 -4.84
CA TYR A 192 3.68 3.27 -4.10
C TYR A 192 2.28 3.67 -3.64
N CYS A 193 2.11 4.87 -3.10
CA CYS A 193 0.82 5.41 -2.70
C CYS A 193 -0.15 5.44 -3.89
N LEU A 194 0.30 5.94 -5.06
CA LEU A 194 -0.51 5.98 -6.27
C LEU A 194 -0.84 4.58 -6.80
N ALA A 195 0.14 3.67 -6.81
CA ALA A 195 -0.03 2.31 -7.30
C ALA A 195 -1.07 1.52 -6.50
N PHE A 196 -0.99 1.57 -5.18
CA PHE A 196 -1.97 0.95 -4.28
C PHE A 196 -3.35 1.60 -4.41
N THR A 197 -3.40 2.94 -4.46
CA THR A 197 -4.66 3.66 -4.68
C THR A 197 -5.32 3.18 -5.96
N MET A 198 -4.56 3.07 -7.06
CA MET A 198 -5.07 2.60 -8.34
C MET A 198 -5.62 1.18 -8.26
N VAL A 199 -4.85 0.23 -7.69
CA VAL A 199 -5.27 -1.18 -7.59
C VAL A 199 -6.57 -1.34 -6.78
N TYR A 200 -6.68 -0.66 -5.64
CA TYR A 200 -7.88 -0.76 -4.79
C TYR A 200 -9.04 0.12 -5.26
N ALA A 201 -8.76 1.16 -6.05
CA ALA A 201 -9.79 1.93 -6.74
C ALA A 201 -10.45 1.08 -7.83
N ILE A 202 -9.69 0.30 -8.61
CA ILE A 202 -10.26 -0.54 -9.68
C ILE A 202 -10.86 -1.84 -9.16
N THR A 203 -10.34 -2.41 -8.07
CA THR A 203 -10.87 -3.65 -7.47
C THR A 203 -11.86 -3.30 -6.34
N ILE A 204 -11.55 -3.67 -5.10
CA ILE A 204 -12.32 -3.43 -3.89
C ILE A 204 -11.48 -2.60 -2.93
N VAL A 205 -12.12 -1.68 -2.21
CA VAL A 205 -11.45 -0.84 -1.20
C VAL A 205 -11.87 -1.21 0.21
N LYS A 206 -10.90 -1.25 1.13
CA LYS A 206 -11.08 -1.28 2.59
C LYS A 206 -9.94 -0.53 3.24
N VAL A 207 -10.18 0.10 4.38
CA VAL A 207 -9.14 0.85 5.12
C VAL A 207 -7.94 -0.06 5.43
N ARG A 208 -8.18 -1.32 5.81
CA ARG A 208 -7.11 -2.31 6.09
C ARG A 208 -6.21 -2.64 4.89
N PHE A 209 -6.64 -2.37 3.66
CA PHE A 209 -5.82 -2.62 2.48
C PHE A 209 -4.68 -1.62 2.32
N ARG A 210 -4.73 -0.51 3.08
CA ARG A 210 -3.64 0.46 3.20
C ARG A 210 -2.54 0.01 4.16
N LEU A 211 -2.74 -1.04 4.97
CA LEU A 211 -1.76 -1.49 5.97
C LEU A 211 -0.32 -1.61 5.44
N PRO A 212 -0.04 -2.15 4.24
CA PRO A 212 1.32 -2.17 3.71
C PRO A 212 1.93 -0.77 3.54
N LEU A 213 1.14 0.23 3.15
CA LEU A 213 1.57 1.63 3.04
C LEU A 213 1.67 2.32 4.40
N ASP A 214 0.85 1.93 5.38
CA ASP A 214 0.86 2.53 6.73
C ASP A 214 2.25 2.41 7.38
N HIS A 215 2.99 1.33 7.12
CA HIS A 215 4.37 1.18 7.58
C HIS A 215 5.31 2.26 7.03
N LEU A 216 5.11 2.66 5.76
CA LEU A 216 5.87 3.74 5.15
C LEU A 216 5.42 5.09 5.70
N ILE A 217 4.11 5.31 5.84
CA ILE A 217 3.56 6.51 6.47
C ILE A 217 4.20 6.72 7.84
N LEU A 218 4.24 5.68 8.69
CA LEU A 218 4.88 5.74 10.01
C LEU A 218 6.37 6.12 9.94
N ALA A 219 7.13 5.55 9.00
CA ALA A 219 8.54 5.89 8.83
C ALA A 219 8.75 7.36 8.45
N PHE A 220 7.93 7.89 7.52
CA PHE A 220 7.95 9.31 7.17
C PHE A 220 7.45 10.20 8.31
N SER A 221 6.43 9.77 9.06
CA SER A 221 5.92 10.49 10.24
C SER A 221 7.00 10.63 11.31
N ALA A 222 7.73 9.55 11.59
CA ALA A 222 8.84 9.55 12.55
C ALA A 222 9.92 10.56 12.15
N TYR A 223 10.29 10.59 10.86
CA TYR A 223 11.22 11.60 10.35
C TYR A 223 10.67 13.02 10.50
N GLY A 224 9.38 13.24 10.19
CA GLY A 224 8.72 14.54 10.40
C GLY A 224 8.78 15.02 11.86
N VAL A 225 8.55 14.11 12.82
CA VAL A 225 8.66 14.42 14.27
C VAL A 225 10.08 14.82 14.64
N VAL A 226 11.10 14.10 14.17
CA VAL A 226 12.52 14.45 14.42
C VAL A 226 12.84 15.84 13.89
N ARG A 227 12.37 16.17 12.68
CA ARG A 227 12.58 17.50 12.08
C ARG A 227 11.87 18.62 12.83
N ILE A 228 10.63 18.41 13.26
CA ILE A 228 9.92 19.38 14.11
C ILE A 228 10.69 19.60 15.41
N ARG A 229 11.14 18.52 16.07
CA ARG A 229 11.89 18.63 17.32
C ARG A 229 13.19 19.43 17.15
N GLN A 230 13.93 19.17 16.07
CA GLN A 230 15.16 19.92 15.76
C GLN A 230 14.86 21.41 15.58
N TRP A 231 13.87 21.73 14.74
CA TRP A 231 13.45 23.10 14.50
C TRP A 231 13.00 23.82 15.79
N VAL A 232 12.29 23.12 16.68
CA VAL A 232 11.87 23.66 17.98
C VAL A 232 13.05 23.90 18.92
N CYS A 233 14.06 23.02 18.98
CA CYS A 233 15.26 23.26 19.80
C CYS A 233 16.16 24.38 19.24
N GLU A 234 16.10 24.68 17.93
CA GLU A 234 16.80 25.81 17.30
C GLU A 234 16.13 27.17 17.58
N LEU A 235 14.84 27.18 17.97
CA LEU A 235 14.16 28.40 18.41
C LEU A 235 14.76 28.88 19.74
N ARG A 236 15.41 30.05 19.71
CA ARG A 236 16.18 30.66 20.83
C ARG A 236 15.42 30.73 22.17
N PHE A 237 14.10 30.74 22.16
CA PHE A 237 13.25 30.79 23.35
C PHE A 237 13.20 29.45 24.11
N VAL A 238 13.29 28.32 23.39
CA VAL A 238 13.13 26.96 23.95
C VAL A 238 14.45 26.38 24.43
N HIS A 239 15.55 26.71 23.75
CA HIS A 239 16.91 26.26 24.09
C HIS A 239 17.30 26.55 25.56
N ARG A 240 16.74 27.63 26.14
CA ARG A 240 17.04 28.08 27.49
C ARG A 240 16.17 27.42 28.58
N HIS A 241 15.10 26.70 28.23
CA HIS A 241 14.08 26.18 29.19
C HIS A 241 13.83 24.68 29.08
N ILE A 242 14.00 24.10 27.90
CA ILE A 242 13.96 22.64 27.68
C ILE A 242 15.42 22.24 27.47
N GLY A 243 15.99 21.44 28.36
CA GLY A 243 17.40 21.01 28.30
C GLY A 243 17.74 20.25 27.01
N CYS A 244 17.90 20.99 25.90
CA CYS A 244 18.42 20.51 24.61
C CYS A 244 19.97 20.49 24.64
N GLU A 245 20.61 20.67 25.81
CA GLU A 245 22.07 20.59 25.98
C GLU A 245 22.51 19.13 26.19
N GLY A 246 23.32 18.59 25.26
CA GLY A 246 24.17 17.42 25.57
C GLY A 246 24.05 16.17 24.69
N GLU A 247 23.03 16.02 23.85
CA GLU A 247 23.00 14.94 22.85
C GLU A 247 23.59 15.46 21.55
N PRO A 248 24.59 14.79 20.92
CA PRO A 248 25.08 15.17 19.61
C PRO A 248 23.92 14.98 18.62
N TYR A 249 23.18 16.06 18.39
CA TYR A 249 22.04 16.06 17.48
C TYR A 249 22.50 15.45 16.17
N PHE A 250 21.80 14.39 15.73
CA PHE A 250 21.83 13.88 14.38
C PHE A 250 21.38 15.03 13.46
N LYS A 251 22.30 15.95 13.15
CA LYS A 251 22.06 17.13 12.33
C LYS A 251 21.78 16.62 10.94
N LEU A 252 20.51 16.48 10.60
CA LEU A 252 20.05 16.14 9.26
C LEU A 252 20.07 17.41 8.38
N GLU A 253 21.11 18.24 8.53
CA GLU A 253 21.23 19.55 7.90
C GLU A 253 21.86 19.45 6.51
N THR A 254 22.76 18.48 6.30
CA THR A 254 23.48 18.34 5.02
C THR A 254 23.34 16.94 4.40
N ASP A 255 23.51 16.85 3.08
CA ASP A 255 23.54 15.56 2.36
C ASP A 255 24.68 14.64 2.86
N ALA A 256 25.70 15.19 3.54
CA ALA A 256 26.82 14.45 4.11
C ALA A 256 26.42 13.64 5.38
N ASP A 257 25.52 14.18 6.20
CA ASP A 257 25.08 13.57 7.46
C ASP A 257 24.26 12.29 7.23
N TRP A 258 23.54 12.22 6.10
CA TRP A 258 22.80 11.03 5.67
C TRP A 258 23.70 9.86 5.30
N LEU A 259 24.88 10.12 4.73
CA LEU A 259 25.87 9.09 4.41
C LEU A 259 26.62 8.63 5.67
N GLN A 260 26.98 9.56 6.57
CA GLN A 260 27.68 9.23 7.82
C GLN A 260 26.85 8.35 8.76
N GLY A 261 25.53 8.59 8.87
CA GLY A 261 24.65 7.74 9.70
C GLY A 261 24.53 6.27 9.22
N PHE A 262 24.81 5.99 7.95
CA PHE A 262 24.94 4.62 7.44
C PHE A 262 26.35 4.04 7.67
N ILE A 263 27.40 4.86 7.50
CA ILE A 263 28.81 4.45 7.65
C ILE A 263 29.17 4.12 9.11
N GLU A 264 28.65 4.87 10.08
CA GLU A 264 28.90 4.56 11.50
C GLU A 264 28.26 3.23 11.93
N ARG A 265 27.17 2.81 11.26
CA ARG A 265 26.51 1.54 11.54
C ARG A 265 27.28 0.32 11.01
N GLU A 266 28.11 0.50 9.98
CA GLU A 266 29.05 -0.54 9.49
C GLU A 266 30.23 -0.76 10.43
N LYS A 267 30.53 0.19 11.34
CA LYS A 267 31.61 0.06 12.34
C LYS A 267 31.13 -0.50 13.69
N LEU A 268 29.82 -0.66 13.87
CA LEU A 268 29.19 -1.13 15.11
C LEU A 268 28.60 -2.55 15.01
N VAL A 269 28.89 -3.27 13.91
CA VAL A 269 28.61 -4.71 13.71
C VAL A 269 29.94 -5.43 13.54
#